data_AF-A0A952J6E3-F1
#
_entry.id   AF-A0A952J6E3-F1
#
_cell.length_a   1.000
_cell.length_b   1.000
_cell.length_c   1.000
_cell.angle_alpha   90.00
_cell.angle_beta   90.00
_cell.angle_gamma   90.00
#
_symmetry.space_group_name_H-M   'P 1'
#
loop_
_entity.id
_entity.type
_entity.pdbx_description
1 polymer ?
#
loop_
_entity_poly.entity_id
_entity_poly.type
_entity_poly.pdbx_seq_one_letter_code
_entity_poly.pdbx_strand_id
1 'polypeptide(L)'
;MGLFSLFKSSKPVYTDRVWRTTEYALQGMITDAMVAITRKQVPVVICFFEDELQQITKFLAGKGVPAMALRDYSMQPQEGVVLYASATNEFPLTLAKQTVAIFLFGHYPLPKKENEYLQKIKKVVPSAPLVFYSSLDEPAFKTFSGERLIGILDKLGMKEDEAIEHPIVTRSMQQARKKVERMVRNEIPATSEEGWFLKNINSK
;
A
#
# COMPACT_ATOMS: atom_id res chain seq x y z
N MET A 1 -26.34 -9.45 32.49
CA MET A 1 -24.89 -9.61 32.26
C MET A 1 -24.59 -9.29 30.79
N GLY A 2 -23.72 -8.30 30.51
CA GLY A 2 -23.05 -8.18 29.22
C GLY A 2 -23.52 -7.12 28.20
N LEU A 3 -23.97 -5.94 28.60
CA LEU A 3 -23.84 -4.73 27.76
C LEU A 3 -22.42 -4.16 27.97
N PHE A 4 -21.81 -3.57 26.94
CA PHE A 4 -20.44 -3.03 26.87
C PHE A 4 -19.36 -3.97 26.30
N SER A 5 -19.47 -4.31 25.02
CA SER A 5 -18.29 -4.49 24.16
C SER A 5 -17.82 -3.12 23.66
N LEU A 6 -17.25 -2.31 24.56
CA LEU A 6 -16.66 -1.02 24.23
C LEU A 6 -15.26 -1.23 23.61
N PHE A 7 -15.15 -0.91 22.32
CA PHE A 7 -13.91 -0.64 21.56
C PHE A 7 -12.78 -1.67 21.65
N LYS A 8 -12.94 -2.83 20.99
CA LYS A 8 -11.77 -3.42 20.31
C LYS A 8 -11.54 -2.61 19.04
N SER A 9 -10.38 -1.97 18.90
CA SER A 9 -9.92 -1.45 17.61
C SER A 9 -9.98 -2.62 16.62
N SER A 10 -10.97 -2.62 15.73
CA SER A 10 -11.04 -3.58 14.66
C SER A 10 -9.85 -3.34 13.74
N LYS A 11 -9.22 -4.41 13.27
CA LYS A 11 -8.18 -4.29 12.23
C LYS A 11 -8.75 -3.49 11.05
N PRO A 12 -8.01 -2.52 10.50
CA PRO A 12 -8.44 -1.78 9.32
C PRO A 12 -8.83 -2.76 8.21
N VAL A 13 -9.99 -2.55 7.60
CA VAL A 13 -10.44 -3.33 6.45
C VAL A 13 -9.86 -2.67 5.19
N TYR A 14 -9.13 -3.45 4.41
CA TYR A 14 -8.57 -3.06 3.12
C TYR A 14 -8.67 -4.22 2.12
N THR A 15 -8.53 -3.90 0.84
CA THR A 15 -8.41 -4.87 -0.25
C THR A 15 -6.95 -4.99 -0.66
N ASP A 16 -6.45 -6.21 -0.84
CA ASP A 16 -5.12 -6.44 -1.39
C ASP A 16 -5.24 -6.83 -2.87
N ARG A 17 -4.47 -6.18 -3.72
CA ARG A 17 -4.29 -6.56 -5.12
C ARG A 17 -2.80 -6.77 -5.39
N VAL A 18 -2.46 -7.92 -5.93
CA VAL A 18 -1.06 -8.34 -6.12
C VAL A 18 -0.82 -8.58 -7.60
N TRP A 19 0.28 -8.06 -8.14
CA TRP A 19 0.73 -8.33 -9.50
C TRP A 19 2.00 -9.15 -9.50
N ARG A 20 2.34 -9.68 -10.67
CA ARG A 20 3.61 -10.40 -10.84
C ARG A 20 4.82 -9.49 -10.69
N THR A 21 4.74 -8.28 -11.26
CA THR A 21 5.83 -7.31 -11.24
C THR A 21 5.40 -5.97 -10.67
N THR A 22 6.37 -5.22 -10.15
CA THR A 22 6.18 -3.88 -9.60
C THR A 22 5.61 -2.91 -10.65
N GLU A 23 6.03 -3.05 -11.91
CA GLU A 23 5.55 -2.21 -13.02
C GLU A 23 4.05 -2.35 -13.25
N TYR A 24 3.53 -3.58 -13.28
CA TYR A 24 2.10 -3.83 -13.46
C TYR A 24 1.28 -3.44 -12.22
N ALA A 25 1.84 -3.59 -11.01
CA ALA A 25 1.20 -3.09 -9.80
C ALA A 25 1.02 -1.56 -9.85
N LEU A 26 2.05 -0.81 -10.26
CA LEU A 26 1.97 0.65 -10.46
C LEU A 26 0.95 1.02 -11.53
N GLN A 27 0.94 0.31 -12.67
CA GLN A 27 -0.02 0.54 -13.74
C GLN A 27 -1.46 0.31 -13.28
N GLY A 28 -1.71 -0.79 -12.56
CA GLY A 28 -3.02 -1.10 -11.98
C GLY A 28 -3.47 -0.03 -10.97
N MET A 29 -2.57 0.38 -10.07
CA MET A 29 -2.84 1.43 -9.08
C MET A 29 -3.23 2.75 -9.73
N ILE A 30 -2.49 3.18 -10.74
CA ILE A 30 -2.76 4.45 -11.42
C ILE A 30 -4.03 4.37 -12.25
N THR A 31 -4.31 3.24 -12.88
CA THR A 31 -5.58 3.01 -13.58
C THR A 31 -6.76 3.22 -12.63
N ASP A 32 -6.70 2.62 -11.44
CA ASP A 32 -7.75 2.77 -10.42
C ASP A 32 -7.82 4.20 -9.86
N ALA A 33 -6.68 4.89 -9.69
CA ALA A 33 -6.65 6.30 -9.30
C ALA A 33 -7.32 7.21 -10.35
N MET A 34 -7.08 6.97 -11.64
CA MET A 34 -7.76 7.68 -12.73
C MET A 34 -9.26 7.38 -12.76
N VAL A 35 -9.65 6.13 -12.51
CA VAL A 35 -11.07 5.77 -12.36
C VAL A 35 -11.71 6.50 -11.18
N ALA A 36 -11.01 6.65 -10.05
CA ALA A 36 -11.51 7.43 -8.92
C ALA A 36 -11.76 8.90 -9.29
N ILE A 37 -10.88 9.52 -10.07
CA ILE A 37 -11.10 10.87 -10.64
C ILE A 37 -12.39 10.91 -11.45
N THR A 38 -12.62 9.94 -12.35
CA THR A 38 -13.85 9.90 -13.17
C THR A 38 -15.12 9.77 -12.32
N ARG A 39 -14.99 9.22 -11.11
CA ARG A 39 -16.06 9.10 -10.11
C ARG A 39 -16.16 10.30 -9.18
N LYS A 40 -15.49 11.41 -9.50
CA LYS A 40 -15.41 12.65 -8.69
C LYS A 40 -14.86 12.40 -7.28
N GLN A 41 -13.94 11.43 -7.15
CA GLN A 41 -13.20 11.17 -5.92
C GLN A 41 -11.81 11.79 -6.00
N VAL A 42 -11.26 12.17 -4.86
CA VAL A 42 -9.86 12.60 -4.73
C VAL A 42 -9.00 11.34 -4.54
N PRO A 43 -8.21 10.91 -5.54
CA PRO A 43 -7.28 9.80 -5.36
C PRO A 43 -6.08 10.24 -4.53
N VAL A 44 -5.75 9.45 -3.50
CA VAL A 44 -4.54 9.65 -2.69
C VAL A 44 -3.72 8.36 -2.73
N VAL A 45 -2.55 8.44 -3.34
CA VAL A 45 -1.53 7.40 -3.35
C VAL A 45 -0.61 7.56 -2.16
N ILE A 46 -0.36 6.49 -1.42
CA ILE A 46 0.49 6.49 -0.23
C ILE A 46 1.49 5.33 -0.34
N CYS A 47 2.75 5.59 -0.03
CA CYS A 47 3.78 4.57 0.13
C CYS A 47 4.47 4.72 1.49
N PHE A 48 5.29 3.77 1.88
CA PHE A 48 5.95 3.82 3.19
C PHE A 48 7.43 4.20 3.12
N PHE A 49 8.07 3.97 1.98
CA PHE A 49 9.49 4.21 1.77
C PHE A 49 9.76 5.34 0.76
N GLU A 50 10.95 5.92 0.82
CA GLU A 50 11.33 7.08 0.00
C GLU A 50 11.61 6.69 -1.46
N ASP A 51 12.19 5.50 -1.66
CA ASP A 51 12.44 4.93 -2.98
C ASP A 51 11.14 4.57 -3.71
N GLU A 52 10.16 4.03 -3.00
CA GLU A 52 8.79 3.83 -3.51
C GLU A 52 8.17 5.16 -3.95
N LEU A 53 8.33 6.22 -3.15
CA LEU A 53 7.80 7.55 -3.50
C LEU A 53 8.45 8.08 -4.79
N GLN A 54 9.77 7.93 -4.92
CA GLN A 54 10.50 8.28 -6.13
C GLN A 54 10.04 7.46 -7.33
N GLN A 55 9.82 6.16 -7.16
CA GLN A 55 9.32 5.27 -8.21
C GLN A 55 7.93 5.67 -8.68
N ILE A 56 7.00 5.90 -7.75
CA ILE A 56 5.62 6.32 -8.03
C ILE A 56 5.59 7.66 -8.77
N THR A 57 6.32 8.65 -8.27
CA THR A 57 6.34 10.00 -8.88
C THR A 57 6.97 9.98 -10.27
N LYS A 58 8.08 9.23 -10.46
CA LYS A 58 8.68 9.03 -11.78
C LYS A 58 7.71 8.32 -12.73
N PHE A 59 6.98 7.32 -12.25
CA PHE A 59 6.02 6.58 -13.07
C PHE A 59 4.83 7.45 -13.48
N LEU A 60 4.23 8.20 -12.55
CA LEU A 60 3.16 9.18 -12.84
C LEU A 60 3.61 10.19 -13.89
N ALA A 61 4.79 10.79 -13.71
CA ALA A 61 5.37 11.73 -14.67
C ALA A 61 5.60 11.08 -16.04
N GLY A 62 6.15 9.86 -16.07
CA GLY A 62 6.38 9.11 -17.30
C GLY A 62 5.10 8.74 -18.06
N LYS A 63 3.96 8.63 -17.36
CA LYS A 63 2.64 8.42 -17.97
C LYS A 63 1.87 9.72 -18.25
N GLY A 64 2.45 10.89 -17.95
CA GLY A 64 1.79 12.18 -18.11
C GLY A 64 0.58 12.38 -17.19
N VAL A 65 0.52 11.67 -16.06
CA VAL A 65 -0.58 11.80 -15.09
C VAL A 65 -0.33 13.02 -14.20
N PRO A 66 -1.24 14.01 -14.15
CA PRO A 66 -1.10 15.14 -13.25
C PRO A 66 -1.06 14.67 -11.80
N ALA A 67 -0.02 15.07 -11.07
CA ALA A 67 0.20 14.62 -9.71
C ALA A 67 0.74 15.76 -8.82
N MET A 68 0.39 15.71 -7.53
CA MET A 68 0.79 16.72 -6.55
C MET A 68 1.10 16.05 -5.22
N ALA A 69 2.12 16.55 -4.51
CA ALA A 69 2.38 16.06 -3.16
C ALA A 69 1.22 16.45 -2.24
N LEU A 70 0.74 15.51 -1.42
CA LEU A 70 -0.42 15.70 -0.54
C LEU A 70 -0.23 16.87 0.44
N ARG A 71 1.02 17.13 0.86
CA ARG A 71 1.35 18.27 1.74
C ARG A 71 1.05 19.63 1.11
N ASP A 72 1.06 19.70 -0.22
CA ASP A 72 0.82 20.91 -1.01
C ASP A 72 -0.68 21.04 -1.38
N TYR A 73 -1.53 20.12 -0.90
CA TYR A 73 -2.97 20.17 -1.09
C TYR A 73 -3.58 21.37 -0.37
N SER A 74 -3.98 22.37 -1.15
CA SER A 74 -4.67 23.56 -0.65
C SER A 74 -6.13 23.25 -0.32
N MET A 75 -6.82 24.17 0.37
CA MET A 75 -8.26 24.02 0.67
C MET A 75 -9.17 24.10 -0.57
N GLN A 76 -8.61 24.21 -1.78
CA GLN A 76 -9.36 24.24 -3.04
C GLN A 76 -9.24 22.89 -3.77
N PRO A 77 -10.35 22.32 -4.28
CA PRO A 77 -10.30 21.08 -5.05
C PRO A 77 -9.37 21.20 -6.27
N GLN A 78 -8.42 20.28 -6.36
CA GLN A 78 -7.59 20.08 -7.56
C GLN A 78 -8.23 18.94 -8.35
N GLU A 79 -9.01 19.27 -9.37
CA GLU A 79 -9.64 18.26 -10.23
C GLU A 79 -8.60 17.57 -11.11
N GLY A 80 -8.74 16.26 -11.31
CA GLY A 80 -7.88 15.52 -12.23
C GLY A 80 -6.46 15.24 -11.76
N VAL A 81 -6.14 15.53 -10.49
CA VAL A 81 -4.79 15.36 -9.92
C VAL A 81 -4.73 14.16 -8.99
N VAL A 82 -3.68 13.36 -9.12
CA VAL A 82 -3.32 12.31 -8.16
C VAL A 82 -2.51 12.91 -7.02
N LEU A 83 -3.04 12.85 -5.80
CA LEU A 83 -2.28 13.24 -4.62
C LEU A 83 -1.35 12.11 -4.20
N TYR A 84 -0.11 12.41 -3.84
CA TYR A 84 0.84 11.39 -3.37
C TYR A 84 1.53 11.79 -2.06
N ALA A 85 1.83 10.83 -1.20
CA ALA A 85 2.57 11.05 0.03
C ALA A 85 3.35 9.82 0.51
N SER A 86 4.39 10.06 1.28
CA SER A 86 4.93 9.03 2.18
C SER A 86 4.07 8.95 3.44
N ALA A 87 3.97 7.76 4.04
CA ALA A 87 3.29 7.54 5.31
C ALA A 87 3.92 8.30 6.50
N THR A 88 5.12 8.88 6.32
CA THR A 88 5.72 9.79 7.30
C THR A 88 5.12 11.19 7.28
N ASN A 89 4.43 11.57 6.19
CA ASN A 89 3.74 12.86 6.10
C ASN A 89 2.44 12.87 6.90
N GLU A 90 2.07 14.04 7.41
CA GLU A 90 0.77 14.25 8.03
C GLU A 90 -0.35 14.08 7.01
N PHE A 91 -1.44 13.42 7.43
CA PHE A 91 -2.63 13.27 6.59
C PHE A 91 -3.56 14.48 6.81
N PRO A 92 -3.79 15.35 5.79
CA PRO A 92 -4.49 16.61 5.99
C PRO A 92 -5.94 16.42 6.45
N LEU A 93 -6.32 17.07 7.55
CA LEU A 93 -7.71 17.05 8.06
C LEU A 93 -8.71 17.66 7.06
N THR A 94 -8.24 18.51 6.14
CA THR A 94 -9.04 19.12 5.08
C THR A 94 -9.66 18.10 4.13
N LEU A 95 -9.05 16.91 3.98
CA LEU A 95 -9.58 15.81 3.19
C LEU A 95 -10.87 15.20 3.77
N ALA A 96 -11.17 15.43 5.06
CA ALA A 96 -12.41 14.94 5.68
C ALA A 96 -13.69 15.47 5.02
N LYS A 97 -13.58 16.59 4.27
CA LYS A 97 -14.69 17.20 3.52
C LYS A 97 -14.85 16.65 2.09
N GLN A 98 -13.96 15.76 1.67
CA GLN A 98 -13.89 15.24 0.31
C GLN A 98 -14.34 13.79 0.23
N THR A 99 -14.76 13.34 -0.96
CA THR A 99 -14.91 11.91 -1.23
C THR A 99 -13.54 11.38 -1.68
N VAL A 100 -12.88 10.59 -0.84
CA VAL A 100 -11.48 10.18 -1.04
C VAL A 100 -11.40 8.68 -1.35
N ALA A 101 -10.48 8.30 -2.24
CA ALA A 101 -10.06 6.91 -2.44
C ALA A 101 -8.57 6.78 -2.12
N ILE A 102 -8.21 5.83 -1.27
CA ILE A 102 -6.83 5.63 -0.81
C ILE A 102 -6.23 4.41 -1.51
N PHE A 103 -5.10 4.63 -2.16
CA PHE A 103 -4.31 3.63 -2.84
C PHE A 103 -2.97 3.52 -2.12
N LEU A 104 -2.66 2.35 -1.58
CA LEU A 104 -1.40 2.11 -0.87
C LEU A 104 -0.49 1.27 -1.77
N PHE A 105 0.74 1.72 -1.98
CA PHE A 105 1.74 0.98 -2.73
C PHE A 105 2.71 0.32 -1.75
N GLY A 106 2.78 -1.01 -1.80
CA GLY A 106 3.55 -1.81 -0.86
C GLY A 106 2.91 -1.89 0.53
N HIS A 107 3.31 -2.92 1.27
CA HIS A 107 2.99 -3.05 2.69
C HIS A 107 4.15 -2.56 3.55
N TYR A 108 3.85 -1.96 4.70
CA TYR A 108 4.90 -1.76 5.67
C TYR A 108 5.26 -3.12 6.32
N PRO A 109 6.56 -3.44 6.49
CA PRO A 109 6.98 -4.75 7.00
C PRO A 109 6.43 -5.11 8.38
N LEU A 110 6.13 -4.12 9.23
CA LEU A 110 5.50 -4.32 10.54
C LEU A 110 3.98 -4.02 10.50
N PRO A 111 3.12 -5.05 10.58
CA PRO A 111 1.67 -4.86 10.55
C PRO A 111 1.14 -3.98 11.67
N LYS A 112 1.75 -3.98 12.87
CA LYS A 112 1.36 -3.08 13.96
C LYS A 112 1.45 -1.61 13.52
N LYS A 113 2.60 -1.20 12.96
CA LYS A 113 2.86 0.18 12.52
C LYS A 113 2.03 0.55 11.29
N GLU A 114 1.84 -0.38 10.36
CA GLU A 114 0.90 -0.21 9.24
C GLU A 114 -0.52 0.06 9.76
N ASN A 115 -1.03 -0.79 10.65
CA ASN A 115 -2.38 -0.66 11.19
C ASN A 115 -2.58 0.65 11.94
N GLU A 116 -1.59 1.09 12.73
CA GLU A 116 -1.63 2.40 13.40
C GLU A 116 -1.76 3.54 12.40
N TYR A 117 -1.05 3.47 11.27
CA TYR A 117 -1.15 4.46 10.20
C TYR A 117 -2.51 4.42 9.49
N LEU A 118 -3.00 3.24 9.12
CA LEU A 118 -4.32 3.09 8.50
C LEU A 118 -5.46 3.60 9.41
N GLN A 119 -5.34 3.40 10.73
CA GLN A 119 -6.29 3.97 11.69
C GLN A 119 -6.26 5.51 11.71
N LYS A 120 -5.10 6.14 11.54
CA LYS A 120 -5.01 7.61 11.41
C LYS A 120 -5.76 8.09 10.16
N ILE A 121 -5.58 7.42 9.02
CA ILE A 121 -6.33 7.72 7.79
C ILE A 121 -7.83 7.56 8.03
N LYS A 122 -8.26 6.44 8.62
CA LYS A 122 -9.68 6.15 8.88
C LYS A 122 -10.34 7.11 9.86
N LYS A 123 -9.59 7.75 10.76
CA LYS A 123 -10.12 8.83 11.61
C LYS A 123 -10.47 10.08 10.80
N VAL A 124 -9.75 10.35 9.71
CA VAL A 124 -9.99 11.52 8.85
C VAL A 124 -11.01 11.20 7.75
N VAL A 125 -10.89 10.04 7.12
CA VAL A 125 -11.72 9.60 5.99
C VAL A 125 -12.28 8.18 6.24
N PRO A 126 -13.25 8.01 7.17
CA PRO A 126 -13.71 6.69 7.60
C PRO A 126 -14.28 5.83 6.47
N SER A 127 -15.02 6.46 5.55
CA SER A 127 -15.69 5.80 4.42
C SER A 127 -14.77 5.56 3.22
N ALA A 128 -13.53 6.08 3.21
CA ALA A 128 -12.65 5.93 2.06
C ALA A 128 -12.22 4.46 1.90
N PRO A 129 -12.35 3.85 0.70
CA PRO A 129 -11.78 2.55 0.45
C PRO A 129 -10.25 2.61 0.61
N LEU A 130 -9.69 1.55 1.18
CA LEU A 130 -8.25 1.33 1.26
C LEU A 130 -7.91 0.14 0.36
N VAL A 131 -7.07 0.36 -0.64
CA VAL A 131 -6.62 -0.70 -1.56
C VAL A 131 -5.10 -0.73 -1.58
N PHE A 132 -4.51 -1.86 -1.22
CA PHE A 132 -3.08 -2.12 -1.35
C PHE A 132 -2.76 -2.70 -2.72
N TYR A 133 -1.64 -2.25 -3.26
CA TYR A 133 -1.04 -2.69 -4.50
C TYR A 133 0.35 -3.20 -4.15
N SER A 134 0.56 -4.49 -4.39
CA SER A 134 1.84 -5.15 -4.14
C SER A 134 2.24 -5.99 -5.33
N SER A 135 3.47 -6.48 -5.30
CA SER A 135 4.03 -7.28 -6.38
C SER A 135 4.91 -8.41 -5.85
N LEU A 136 5.01 -9.51 -6.60
CA LEU A 136 5.76 -10.69 -6.16
C LEU A 136 7.29 -10.51 -6.20
N ASP A 137 7.76 -9.47 -6.89
CA ASP A 137 9.15 -9.07 -6.96
C ASP A 137 9.54 -8.04 -5.87
N GLU A 138 8.63 -7.69 -4.95
CA GLU A 138 8.96 -6.88 -3.77
C GLU A 138 9.87 -7.64 -2.77
N PRO A 139 10.74 -6.91 -2.03
CA PRO A 139 11.62 -7.46 -1.00
C PRO A 139 10.96 -8.44 -0.02
N ALA A 140 9.73 -8.15 0.46
CA ALA A 140 9.01 -9.06 1.36
C ALA A 140 8.75 -10.44 0.73
N PHE A 141 8.28 -10.47 -0.53
CA PHE A 141 8.01 -11.73 -1.23
C PHE A 141 9.30 -12.46 -1.58
N LYS A 142 10.33 -11.75 -2.06
CA LYS A 142 11.66 -12.31 -2.33
C LYS A 142 12.25 -13.00 -1.09
N THR A 143 12.06 -12.41 0.10
CA THR A 143 12.59 -12.94 1.37
C THR A 143 11.88 -14.22 1.83
N PHE A 144 10.57 -14.39 1.54
CA PHE A 144 9.78 -15.45 2.17
C PHE A 144 9.07 -16.42 1.22
N SER A 145 8.91 -16.11 -0.07
CA SER A 145 8.02 -16.89 -0.94
C SER A 145 8.33 -16.83 -2.45
N GLY A 146 9.30 -16.01 -2.89
CA GLY A 146 9.49 -15.59 -4.28
C GLY A 146 9.48 -16.73 -5.31
N GLU A 147 10.56 -17.53 -5.36
CA GLU A 147 10.75 -18.50 -6.46
C GLU A 147 9.65 -19.58 -6.51
N ARG A 148 9.23 -20.09 -5.34
CA ARG A 148 8.21 -21.15 -5.27
C ARG A 148 6.84 -20.64 -5.72
N LEU A 149 6.48 -19.42 -5.34
CA LEU A 149 5.17 -18.86 -5.66
C LEU A 149 5.07 -18.55 -7.16
N ILE A 150 6.11 -17.94 -7.74
CA ILE A 150 6.18 -17.63 -9.18
C ILE A 150 6.02 -18.91 -10.01
N GLY A 151 6.74 -19.99 -9.68
CA GLY A 151 6.62 -21.25 -10.41
C GLY A 151 5.25 -21.94 -10.28
N ILE A 152 4.47 -21.66 -9.23
CA ILE A 152 3.08 -22.11 -9.13
C ILE A 152 2.19 -21.28 -10.04
N LEU A 153 2.38 -19.96 -10.09
CA LEU A 153 1.57 -19.07 -10.93
C LEU A 153 1.79 -19.31 -12.42
N ASP A 154 3.03 -19.59 -12.83
CA ASP A 154 3.35 -19.98 -14.21
C ASP A 154 2.58 -21.23 -14.66
N LYS A 155 2.50 -22.24 -13.78
CA LYS A 155 1.75 -23.47 -14.05
C LYS A 155 0.24 -23.25 -14.12
N LEU A 156 -0.27 -22.20 -13.49
CA LEU A 156 -1.68 -21.82 -13.53
C LEU A 156 -2.02 -20.93 -14.74
N GLY A 157 -1.03 -20.54 -15.54
CA GLY A 157 -1.23 -19.72 -16.73
C GLY A 157 -1.67 -18.28 -16.42
N MET A 158 -1.33 -17.77 -15.23
CA MET A 158 -1.69 -16.40 -14.85
C MET A 158 -0.84 -15.39 -15.64
N LYS A 159 -1.51 -14.39 -16.21
CA LYS A 159 -0.85 -13.35 -17.00
C LYS A 159 -0.14 -12.34 -16.10
N GLU A 160 0.86 -11.65 -16.65
CA GLU A 160 1.66 -10.68 -15.90
C GLU A 160 0.91 -9.36 -15.66
N ASP A 161 0.01 -8.99 -16.57
CA ASP A 161 -0.73 -7.73 -16.61
C ASP A 161 -2.05 -7.74 -15.83
N GLU A 162 -2.44 -8.90 -15.30
CA GLU A 162 -3.67 -9.08 -14.52
C GLU A 162 -3.37 -9.20 -13.02
N ALA A 163 -4.28 -8.70 -12.19
CA ALA A 163 -4.18 -8.87 -10.75
C ALA A 163 -4.31 -10.36 -10.39
N ILE A 164 -3.44 -10.83 -9.50
CA ILE A 164 -3.41 -12.22 -9.06
C ILE A 164 -4.49 -12.45 -8.01
N GLU A 165 -5.62 -12.99 -8.44
CA GLU A 165 -6.70 -13.41 -7.56
C GLU A 165 -6.57 -14.90 -7.22
N HIS A 166 -5.63 -15.25 -6.33
CA HIS A 166 -5.48 -16.63 -5.86
C HIS A 166 -5.26 -16.73 -4.35
N PRO A 167 -6.00 -17.60 -3.62
CA PRO A 167 -5.88 -17.74 -2.15
C PRO A 167 -4.47 -18.05 -1.66
N ILE A 168 -3.63 -18.68 -2.50
CA ILE A 168 -2.25 -19.00 -2.14
C ILE A 168 -1.39 -17.74 -1.94
N VAL A 169 -1.63 -16.68 -2.72
CA VAL A 169 -0.87 -15.44 -2.63
C VAL A 169 -1.22 -14.72 -1.33
N THR A 170 -2.51 -14.53 -1.07
CA THR A 170 -3.00 -13.94 0.19
C THR A 170 -2.47 -14.69 1.41
N ARG A 171 -2.53 -16.04 1.39
CA ARG A 171 -2.00 -16.86 2.48
C ARG A 171 -0.48 -16.70 2.65
N SER A 172 0.28 -16.68 1.55
CA SER A 172 1.74 -16.52 1.59
C SER A 172 2.13 -15.16 2.17
N MET A 173 1.45 -14.09 1.74
CA MET A 173 1.65 -12.74 2.27
C MET A 173 1.35 -12.66 3.77
N GLN A 174 0.22 -13.23 4.22
CA GLN A 174 -0.11 -13.26 5.65
C GLN A 174 0.93 -14.04 6.48
N GLN A 175 1.48 -15.13 5.94
CA GLN A 175 2.54 -15.90 6.60
C GLN A 175 3.85 -15.14 6.67
N ALA A 176 4.27 -14.50 5.57
CA ALA A 176 5.44 -13.64 5.51
C ALA A 176 5.38 -12.53 6.57
N ARG A 177 4.26 -11.79 6.61
CA ARG A 177 4.04 -10.71 7.59
C ARG A 177 4.09 -11.20 9.04
N LYS A 178 3.46 -12.35 9.35
CA LYS A 178 3.55 -12.98 10.69
C LYS A 178 4.97 -13.40 11.04
N LYS A 179 5.76 -13.84 10.06
CA LYS A 179 7.17 -14.21 10.27
C LYS A 179 8.01 -12.98 10.58
N VAL A 180 7.81 -11.88 9.84
CA VAL A 180 8.46 -10.58 10.12
C VAL A 180 8.18 -10.12 11.55
N GLU A 181 6.91 -10.13 11.98
CA GLU A 181 6.52 -9.74 13.34
C GLU A 181 7.25 -10.54 14.44
N ARG A 182 7.57 -11.81 14.19
CA ARG A 182 8.27 -12.66 15.17
C ARG A 182 9.78 -12.44 15.19
N MET A 183 10.36 -12.04 14.06
CA MET A 183 11.81 -11.87 13.91
C MET A 183 12.30 -10.50 14.39
N VAL A 184 11.43 -9.48 14.32
CA VAL A 184 11.78 -8.11 14.69
C VAL A 184 11.37 -7.81 16.12
N ARG A 185 12.38 -7.56 16.97
CA ARG A 185 12.18 -7.11 18.37
C ARG A 185 12.35 -5.60 18.51
N ASN A 186 13.45 -5.08 17.98
CA ASN A 186 13.76 -3.66 17.90
C ASN A 186 13.90 -3.31 16.42
N GLU A 187 13.03 -2.44 15.93
CA GLU A 187 13.07 -1.96 14.54
C GLU A 187 14.24 -1.00 14.36
N ILE A 188 15.01 -1.21 13.29
CA ILE A 188 15.98 -0.26 12.75
C ILE A 188 15.37 0.36 11.48
N PRO A 189 15.03 1.66 11.47
CA PRO A 189 14.47 2.31 10.29
C PRO A 189 15.40 2.28 9.05
N ALA A 190 14.78 2.37 7.87
CA ALA A 190 15.45 2.48 6.59
C ALA A 190 14.63 3.34 5.64
N THR A 191 15.28 3.83 4.58
CA THR A 191 14.67 4.63 3.52
C THR A 191 14.07 3.79 2.39
N SER A 192 14.37 2.49 2.36
CA SER A 192 13.84 1.49 1.42
C SER A 192 13.35 0.23 2.14
N GLU A 193 12.41 -0.49 1.54
CA GLU A 193 11.94 -1.78 2.08
C GLU A 193 13.07 -2.81 2.09
N GLU A 194 13.85 -2.89 1.01
CA GLU A 194 15.03 -3.78 0.94
C GLU A 194 16.03 -3.46 2.05
N GLY A 195 16.35 -2.18 2.25
CA GLY A 195 17.22 -1.72 3.34
C GLY A 195 16.66 -2.03 4.72
N TRP A 196 15.33 -1.99 4.87
CA TRP A 196 14.65 -2.39 6.10
C TRP A 196 14.85 -3.88 6.36
N PHE A 197 14.64 -4.74 5.37
CA PHE A 197 14.85 -6.19 5.47
C PHE A 197 16.29 -6.55 5.79
N LEU A 198 17.26 -5.90 5.12
CA LEU A 198 18.68 -6.11 5.38
C LEU A 198 19.04 -5.82 6.84
N LYS A 199 18.53 -4.72 7.41
CA LYS A 199 18.84 -4.31 8.78
C LYS A 199 18.11 -5.11 9.85
N ASN A 200 16.91 -5.61 9.57
CA ASN A 200 16.02 -6.18 10.60
C ASN A 200 15.85 -7.70 10.53
N ILE A 201 16.08 -8.30 9.36
CA ILE A 201 15.84 -9.74 9.09
C ILE A 201 17.13 -10.44 8.69
N ASN A 202 17.90 -9.90 7.74
CA ASN A 202 19.07 -10.59 7.18
C ASN A 202 20.37 -10.35 7.96
N SER A 203 20.37 -9.41 8.90
CA SER A 203 21.51 -9.08 9.77
C SER A 203 21.63 -9.97 11.02
N LYS A 204 20.71 -10.91 11.20
CA LYS A 204 20.65 -11.86 12.33
C LYS A 204 20.76 -13.29 11.84
#